data_AF-I1WYG8-F1
#
_entry.id   AF-I1WYG8-F1
#
_cell.length_a   1.000
_cell.length_b   1.000
_cell.length_c   1.000
_cell.angle_alpha   90.00
_cell.angle_beta   90.00
_cell.angle_gamma   90.00
#
_symmetry.space_group_name_H-M   'P 1'
#
loop_
_entity.id
_entity.type
_entity.pdbx_description
1 polymer ?
#
loop_
_entity_poly.entity_id
_entity_poly.type
_entity_poly.pdbx_seq_one_letter_code
_entity_poly.pdbx_strand_id
1 'polypeptide(L)'
;MEFGLKKRARHEVKVEVASLETKYPHNVMLYHYPPTEDVHIDEFEELALERLRLLRVLDRASTRNLRVLSDEWKEIVSADLTREGLRSYLRLCSTGGSAKHEADIQTRRRDYLSHFILRLAYCRSEDLARWFVAREMELFRYKFAALSSFEVKQFLEANGFEIHPLTEAQKDEVKDGLYESTVGQSVAKIELLDFYKVPFTQVLDLVRGRRCFLKAGYAYVNTHDLVSLVGTKQQDEIEQGLQAAKTMVEDVEADERISRTLKALHNSYTGRDYTVCRDAAVPIESLDQLSKTSMPLCMRMCHEHIRANHHIKHSGRMQYGLFLKGIGVALEDSLRFWREEFTKKMDADKFTRSYEYNIYHNYGKKGSMVNYTPYSCAKIIKDVAGPGDCHGCPYKNMDQGSLKTKLSSYGLSASAIDEVMFFVSRGHYQIGCGKYFQLTHNSPVEPSINHPNNYFEESQIAMGNRQKRANGSAPPKARIRPDIKGHGDRSMLMGDDDDELWRIAETQERIMQSQKDISEAFNDDLDLTQIDY
;
A
#
# COMPACT_ATOMS: atom_id res chain seq x y z
N MET A 1 -59.01 -1.68 24.24
CA MET A 1 -57.84 -0.79 24.26
C MET A 1 -56.94 -1.19 23.11
N GLU A 2 -57.13 -0.56 21.94
CA GLU A 2 -56.26 -0.76 20.78
C GLU A 2 -55.04 0.16 20.88
N PHE A 3 -53.85 -0.43 20.92
CA PHE A 3 -52.60 0.31 20.88
C PHE A 3 -52.24 0.64 19.42
N GLY A 4 -52.59 1.85 18.98
CA GLY A 4 -52.14 2.39 17.70
C GLY A 4 -50.64 2.72 17.72
N LEU A 5 -49.85 1.96 16.97
CA LEU A 5 -48.44 2.25 16.70
C LEU A 5 -48.34 3.53 15.86
N LYS A 6 -47.92 4.65 16.47
CA LYS A 6 -47.56 5.89 15.77
C LYS A 6 -46.35 5.59 14.86
N LYS A 7 -46.57 5.49 13.54
CA LYS A 7 -45.50 5.50 12.54
C LYS A 7 -44.76 6.85 12.63
N ARG A 8 -43.44 6.81 12.82
CA ARG A 8 -42.57 7.97 12.67
C ARG A 8 -42.82 8.60 11.30
N ALA A 9 -43.00 9.93 11.27
CA ALA A 9 -43.13 10.67 10.03
C ALA A 9 -41.89 10.44 9.17
N ARG A 10 -42.09 9.83 7.99
CA ARG A 10 -41.07 9.78 6.96
C ARG A 10 -40.90 11.22 6.47
N HIS A 11 -39.78 11.86 6.78
CA HIS A 11 -39.39 13.06 6.06
C HIS A 11 -39.22 12.65 4.59
N GLU A 12 -40.17 12.99 3.74
CA GLU A 12 -39.97 12.97 2.29
C GLU A 12 -38.92 14.04 1.99
N VAL A 13 -37.67 13.59 1.86
CA VAL A 13 -36.62 14.39 1.25
C VAL A 13 -37.05 14.58 -0.21
N LYS A 14 -37.48 15.79 -0.55
CA LYS A 14 -37.63 16.20 -1.95
C LYS A 14 -36.25 16.04 -2.59
N VAL A 15 -36.11 15.03 -3.45
CA VAL A 15 -34.94 14.88 -4.30
C VAL A 15 -34.99 16.02 -5.29
N GLU A 16 -34.36 17.14 -4.95
CA GLU A 16 -33.98 18.15 -5.94
C GLU A 16 -33.01 17.47 -6.89
N VAL A 17 -33.51 17.09 -8.07
CA VAL A 17 -32.68 16.68 -9.20
C VAL A 17 -31.98 17.93 -9.71
N ALA A 18 -31.03 18.44 -8.94
CA ALA A 18 -30.04 19.36 -9.47
C ALA A 18 -29.27 18.59 -10.55
N SER A 19 -29.23 19.14 -11.76
CA SER A 19 -28.46 18.57 -12.88
C SER A 19 -27.06 18.20 -12.39
N LEU A 20 -26.58 17.01 -12.72
CA LEU A 20 -25.22 16.56 -12.35
C LEU A 20 -24.16 17.53 -12.86
N GLU A 21 -24.45 18.28 -13.93
CA GLU A 21 -23.62 19.37 -14.45
C GLU A 21 -23.42 20.50 -13.43
N THR A 22 -24.45 20.83 -12.67
CA THR A 22 -24.38 21.87 -11.63
C THR A 22 -23.58 21.39 -10.42
N LYS A 23 -23.68 20.10 -10.07
CA LYS A 23 -22.92 19.51 -8.96
C LYS A 23 -21.45 19.29 -9.32
N TYR A 24 -21.17 18.93 -10.56
CA TYR A 24 -19.83 18.57 -11.05
C TYR A 24 -19.44 19.40 -12.29
N PRO A 25 -19.28 20.73 -12.13
CA PRO A 25 -19.13 21.66 -13.25
C PRO A 25 -17.77 21.55 -13.96
N HIS A 26 -16.72 21.13 -13.25
CA HIS A 26 -15.33 21.15 -13.74
C HIS A 26 -14.63 19.81 -13.58
N ASN A 27 -13.61 19.57 -14.42
CA ASN A 27 -12.72 18.40 -14.31
C ASN A 27 -11.84 18.44 -13.05
N VAL A 28 -11.68 19.63 -12.45
CA VAL A 28 -10.98 19.87 -11.20
C VAL A 28 -11.98 20.35 -10.16
N MET A 29 -11.95 19.76 -8.98
CA MET A 29 -12.84 20.07 -7.86
C MET A 29 -12.03 20.18 -6.56
N LEU A 30 -12.39 21.10 -5.66
CA LEU A 30 -11.72 21.30 -4.36
C LEU A 30 -12.15 20.29 -3.28
N TYR A 31 -13.19 19.49 -3.55
CA TYR A 31 -13.76 18.52 -2.60
C TYR A 31 -14.15 19.15 -1.24
N HIS A 32 -14.78 20.32 -1.29
CA HIS A 32 -15.26 21.07 -0.12
C HIS A 32 -16.36 20.36 0.67
N TYR A 33 -17.42 19.92 -0.03
CA TYR A 33 -18.64 19.44 0.61
C TYR A 33 -18.79 17.92 0.44
N PRO A 34 -19.05 17.16 1.52
CA PRO A 34 -19.33 15.74 1.39
C PRO A 34 -20.50 15.48 0.44
N PRO A 35 -20.40 14.48 -0.45
CA PRO A 35 -21.51 14.12 -1.35
C PRO A 35 -22.70 13.61 -0.53
N THR A 36 -23.90 14.09 -0.85
CA THR A 36 -25.16 13.70 -0.19
C THR A 36 -25.98 12.72 -1.04
N GLU A 37 -25.36 12.08 -2.03
CA GLU A 37 -26.03 11.13 -2.91
C GLU A 37 -25.94 9.70 -2.39
N ASP A 38 -27.00 8.93 -2.60
CA ASP A 38 -27.02 7.51 -2.29
C ASP A 38 -26.26 6.72 -3.35
N VAL A 39 -25.38 5.82 -2.91
CA VAL A 39 -24.53 5.00 -3.77
C VAL A 39 -24.73 3.53 -3.41
N HIS A 40 -24.84 2.65 -4.41
CA HIS A 40 -24.90 1.21 -4.16
C HIS A 40 -23.59 0.71 -3.56
N ILE A 41 -23.64 -0.30 -2.68
CA ILE A 41 -22.43 -0.82 -2.04
C ILE A 41 -21.41 -1.34 -3.05
N ASP A 42 -21.85 -2.00 -4.12
CA ASP A 42 -20.95 -2.50 -5.18
C ASP A 42 -20.24 -1.34 -5.90
N GLU A 43 -20.97 -0.25 -6.17
CA GLU A 43 -20.41 0.96 -6.78
C GLU A 43 -19.44 1.65 -5.82
N PHE A 44 -19.76 1.70 -4.52
CA PHE A 44 -18.88 2.25 -3.49
C PHE A 44 -17.53 1.52 -3.47
N GLU A 45 -17.54 0.18 -3.48
CA GLU A 45 -16.31 -0.63 -3.53
C GLU A 45 -15.53 -0.42 -4.83
N GLU A 46 -16.24 -0.39 -5.96
CA GLU A 46 -15.64 -0.16 -7.27
C GLU A 46 -14.91 1.19 -7.32
N LEU A 47 -15.58 2.26 -6.87
CA LEU A 47 -15.03 3.62 -6.82
C LEU A 47 -13.78 3.70 -5.94
N ALA A 48 -13.83 3.06 -4.76
CA ALA A 48 -12.69 3.02 -3.84
C ALA A 48 -11.48 2.33 -4.48
N LEU A 49 -11.69 1.16 -5.09
CA LEU A 49 -10.64 0.39 -5.74
C LEU A 49 -10.09 1.08 -6.98
N GLU A 50 -10.96 1.69 -7.79
CA GLU A 50 -10.57 2.41 -9.00
C GLU A 50 -9.66 3.61 -8.67
N ARG A 51 -10.06 4.45 -7.70
CA ARG A 51 -9.23 5.59 -7.28
C ARG A 51 -7.95 5.14 -6.59
N LEU A 52 -7.99 4.06 -5.81
CA LEU A 52 -6.78 3.52 -5.21
C LEU A 52 -5.78 3.08 -6.30
N ARG A 53 -6.25 2.41 -7.37
CA ARG A 53 -5.40 2.07 -8.52
C ARG A 53 -4.80 3.31 -9.18
N LEU A 54 -5.57 4.38 -9.35
CA LEU A 54 -5.10 5.66 -9.86
C LEU A 54 -3.97 6.25 -9.00
N LEU A 55 -4.19 6.41 -7.69
CA LEU A 55 -3.18 6.98 -6.79
C LEU A 55 -1.90 6.12 -6.74
N ARG A 56 -2.01 4.80 -6.96
CA ARG A 56 -0.86 3.89 -7.07
C ARG A 56 -0.08 4.05 -8.37
N VAL A 57 -0.73 4.38 -9.49
CA VAL A 57 -0.01 4.73 -10.73
C VAL A 57 0.89 5.95 -10.48
N LEU A 58 0.36 6.97 -9.79
CA LEU A 58 1.13 8.15 -9.41
C LEU A 58 2.27 7.82 -8.43
N ASP A 59 2.00 6.96 -7.45
CA ASP A 59 3.00 6.46 -6.50
C ASP A 59 4.20 5.81 -7.22
N ARG A 60 3.92 4.91 -8.17
CA ARG A 60 4.94 4.23 -8.99
C ARG A 60 5.74 5.23 -9.84
N ALA A 61 5.08 6.23 -10.44
CA ALA A 61 5.77 7.27 -11.18
C ALA A 61 6.73 8.08 -10.28
N SER A 62 6.32 8.38 -9.05
CA SER A 62 7.13 9.12 -8.08
C SER A 62 8.33 8.33 -7.56
N THR A 63 8.26 6.98 -7.49
CA THR A 63 9.43 6.15 -7.16
C THR A 63 10.56 6.19 -8.19
N ARG A 64 10.28 6.65 -9.42
CA ARG A 64 11.28 6.81 -10.48
C ARG A 64 12.04 8.14 -10.40
N ASN A 65 11.78 8.96 -9.37
CA ASN A 65 12.37 10.28 -9.14
C ASN A 65 12.21 11.25 -10.33
N LEU A 66 11.16 11.07 -11.14
CA LEU A 66 10.84 11.99 -12.23
C LEU A 66 10.25 13.28 -11.65
N ARG A 67 10.58 14.41 -12.29
CA ARG A 67 9.97 15.69 -11.94
C ARG A 67 8.48 15.67 -12.29
N VAL A 68 7.62 15.90 -11.30
CA VAL A 68 6.16 15.97 -11.47
C VAL A 68 5.81 16.99 -12.57
N LEU A 69 4.90 16.60 -13.47
CA LEU A 69 4.50 17.34 -14.69
C LEU A 69 5.55 17.46 -15.80
N SER A 70 6.71 16.80 -15.72
CA SER A 70 7.60 16.68 -16.89
C SER A 70 6.93 15.87 -18.01
N ASP A 71 7.39 16.02 -19.24
CA ASP A 71 6.82 15.30 -20.38
C ASP A 71 7.02 13.79 -20.24
N GLU A 72 8.22 13.35 -19.81
CA GLU A 72 8.50 11.95 -19.45
C GLU A 72 7.56 11.41 -18.36
N TRP A 73 7.28 12.21 -17.33
CA TRP A 73 6.37 11.82 -16.25
C TRP A 73 4.94 11.67 -16.80
N LYS A 74 4.47 12.60 -17.62
CA LYS A 74 3.13 12.56 -18.22
C LYS A 74 2.97 11.36 -19.15
N GLU A 75 3.99 11.04 -19.95
CA GLU A 75 3.97 9.86 -20.85
C GLU A 75 3.86 8.56 -20.07
N ILE A 76 4.68 8.39 -19.03
CA ILE A 76 4.66 7.18 -18.19
C ILE A 76 3.33 7.05 -17.46
N VAL A 77 2.83 8.13 -16.84
CA VAL A 77 1.54 8.13 -16.14
C VAL A 77 0.41 7.81 -17.13
N SER A 78 0.40 8.40 -18.32
CA SER A 78 -0.61 8.13 -19.34
C SER A 78 -0.59 6.69 -19.84
N ALA A 79 0.60 6.13 -20.05
CA ALA A 79 0.77 4.73 -20.45
C ALA A 79 0.30 3.77 -19.34
N ASP A 80 0.67 4.05 -18.09
CA ASP A 80 0.30 3.23 -16.94
C ASP A 80 -1.21 3.29 -16.65
N LEU A 81 -1.83 4.48 -16.74
CA LEU A 81 -3.29 4.64 -16.63
C LEU A 81 -4.02 3.87 -17.72
N THR A 82 -3.52 3.91 -18.95
CA THR A 82 -4.10 3.18 -20.07
C THR A 82 -4.03 1.66 -19.86
N ARG A 83 -2.88 1.17 -19.35
CA ARG A 83 -2.67 -0.25 -19.05
C ARG A 83 -3.58 -0.76 -17.93
N GLU A 84 -3.86 0.06 -16.92
CA GLU A 84 -4.74 -0.26 -15.79
C GLU A 84 -6.24 -0.06 -16.10
N GLY A 85 -6.59 0.34 -17.33
CA GLY A 85 -7.98 0.55 -17.75
C GLY A 85 -8.60 1.87 -17.27
N LEU A 86 -7.80 2.81 -16.76
CA LEU A 86 -8.23 4.08 -16.15
C LEU A 86 -8.31 5.23 -17.17
N ARG A 87 -8.82 4.96 -18.37
CA ARG A 87 -8.91 5.95 -19.47
C ARG A 87 -9.86 7.10 -19.17
N SER A 88 -10.85 6.88 -18.30
CA SER A 88 -11.76 7.89 -17.76
C SER A 88 -10.98 9.02 -17.07
N TYR A 89 -10.06 8.68 -16.16
CA TYR A 89 -9.22 9.66 -15.48
C TYR A 89 -8.23 10.38 -16.40
N LEU A 90 -7.71 9.68 -17.42
CA LEU A 90 -6.85 10.32 -18.43
C LEU A 90 -7.59 11.45 -19.18
N ARG A 91 -8.90 11.27 -19.40
CA ARG A 91 -9.75 12.29 -20.02
C ARG A 91 -9.90 13.53 -19.16
N LEU A 92 -9.91 13.40 -17.83
CA LEU A 92 -9.89 14.55 -16.91
C LEU A 92 -8.57 15.33 -16.97
N CYS A 93 -7.47 14.65 -17.34
CA CYS A 93 -6.13 15.22 -17.43
C CYS A 93 -5.73 15.67 -18.85
N SER A 94 -6.66 15.74 -19.80
CA SER A 94 -6.37 16.12 -21.19
C SER A 94 -7.20 17.32 -21.63
N THR A 95 -6.56 18.28 -22.31
CA THR A 95 -7.23 19.39 -23.00
C THR A 95 -8.07 18.84 -24.16
N GLY A 96 -9.40 18.89 -24.09
CA GLY A 96 -10.24 18.64 -25.27
C GLY A 96 -11.54 17.84 -25.11
N GLY A 97 -12.05 17.63 -23.89
CA GLY A 97 -13.42 17.12 -23.71
C GLY A 97 -14.41 18.27 -23.69
N SER A 98 -15.19 18.48 -24.76
CA SER A 98 -16.38 19.35 -24.72
C SER A 98 -17.18 19.01 -23.47
N ALA A 99 -17.35 19.97 -22.56
CA ALA A 99 -17.90 19.83 -21.21
C ALA A 99 -19.38 19.38 -21.14
N LYS A 100 -19.92 18.81 -22.22
CA LYS A 100 -21.34 18.52 -22.44
C LYS A 100 -21.62 17.04 -22.74
N HIS A 101 -20.64 16.16 -22.67
CA HIS A 101 -20.87 14.73 -22.87
C HIS A 101 -21.19 14.06 -21.54
N GLU A 102 -22.33 13.37 -21.44
CA GLU A 102 -22.80 12.64 -20.24
C GLU A 102 -21.69 11.82 -19.58
N ALA A 103 -20.86 11.13 -20.39
CA ALA A 103 -19.73 10.35 -19.89
C ALA A 103 -18.68 11.16 -19.10
N ASP A 104 -18.47 12.43 -19.43
CA ASP A 104 -17.50 13.29 -18.76
C ASP A 104 -18.05 13.75 -17.40
N ILE A 105 -19.34 14.07 -17.33
CA ILE A 105 -20.04 14.40 -16.09
C ILE A 105 -20.03 13.19 -15.14
N GLN A 106 -20.31 11.99 -15.66
CA GLN A 106 -20.21 10.76 -14.88
C GLN A 106 -18.78 10.52 -14.38
N THR A 107 -17.77 10.81 -15.20
CA THR A 107 -16.37 10.69 -14.78
C THR A 107 -16.03 11.66 -13.64
N ARG A 108 -16.51 12.90 -13.70
CA ARG A 108 -16.35 13.89 -12.62
C ARG A 108 -17.05 13.46 -11.33
N ARG A 109 -18.27 12.91 -11.44
CA ARG A 109 -19.00 12.32 -10.30
C ARG A 109 -18.19 11.20 -9.65
N ARG A 110 -17.67 10.25 -10.45
CA ARG A 110 -16.84 9.14 -9.96
C ARG A 110 -15.58 9.64 -9.26
N ASP A 111 -14.88 10.63 -9.84
CA ASP A 111 -13.70 11.26 -9.23
C ASP A 111 -14.05 11.92 -7.89
N TYR A 112 -15.17 12.65 -7.82
CA TYR A 112 -15.61 13.31 -6.60
C TYR A 112 -15.95 12.31 -5.49
N LEU A 113 -16.82 11.33 -5.79
CA LEU A 113 -17.23 10.32 -4.81
C LEU A 113 -16.07 9.49 -4.29
N SER A 114 -15.24 8.98 -5.21
CA SER A 114 -14.13 8.11 -4.85
C SER A 114 -13.11 8.80 -3.93
N HIS A 115 -12.93 10.11 -4.05
CA HIS A 115 -12.07 10.89 -3.15
C HIS A 115 -12.58 10.83 -1.71
N PHE A 116 -13.86 11.12 -1.49
CA PHE A 116 -14.47 11.08 -0.16
C PHE A 116 -14.50 9.67 0.42
N ILE A 117 -14.74 8.65 -0.41
CA ILE A 117 -14.69 7.25 0.01
C ILE A 117 -13.29 6.90 0.55
N LEU A 118 -12.22 7.30 -0.15
CA LEU A 118 -10.86 7.03 0.30
C LEU A 118 -10.46 7.82 1.55
N ARG A 119 -11.03 9.02 1.81
CA ARG A 119 -10.80 9.73 3.09
C ARG A 119 -11.16 8.86 4.29
N LEU A 120 -12.24 8.08 4.21
CA LEU A 120 -12.67 7.17 5.27
C LEU A 120 -11.62 6.09 5.56
N ALA A 121 -10.93 5.58 4.54
CA ALA A 121 -9.90 4.55 4.73
C ALA A 121 -8.55 5.13 5.20
N TYR A 122 -8.17 6.31 4.69
CA TYR A 122 -6.83 6.88 4.86
C TYR A 122 -6.71 7.89 6.01
N CYS A 123 -7.81 8.23 6.70
CA CYS A 123 -7.77 9.08 7.90
C CYS A 123 -7.27 8.37 9.17
N ARG A 124 -7.11 7.04 9.14
CA ARG A 124 -6.82 6.20 10.32
C ARG A 124 -5.47 6.45 10.97
N SER A 125 -4.43 6.67 10.16
CA SER A 125 -3.08 6.93 10.63
C SER A 125 -2.47 8.10 9.89
N GLU A 126 -1.54 8.80 10.55
CA GLU A 126 -0.85 9.92 9.93
C GLU A 126 -0.02 9.50 8.71
N ASP A 127 0.56 8.30 8.73
CA ASP A 127 1.31 7.78 7.59
C ASP A 127 0.42 7.58 6.37
N LEU A 128 -0.80 7.04 6.57
CA LEU A 128 -1.78 6.88 5.50
C LEU A 128 -2.28 8.23 5.00
N ALA A 129 -2.58 9.16 5.91
CA ALA A 129 -3.01 10.51 5.57
C ALA A 129 -1.95 11.25 4.74
N ARG A 130 -0.68 11.22 5.17
CA ARG A 130 0.44 11.82 4.45
C ARG A 130 0.62 11.24 3.05
N TRP A 131 0.51 9.91 2.91
CA TRP A 131 0.57 9.27 1.60
C TRP A 131 -0.60 9.68 0.70
N PHE A 132 -1.82 9.68 1.23
CA PHE A 132 -3.02 10.05 0.48
C PHE A 132 -2.96 11.50 0.00
N VAL A 133 -2.63 12.45 0.88
CA VAL A 133 -2.46 13.86 0.54
C VAL A 133 -1.41 14.04 -0.56
N ALA A 134 -0.25 13.39 -0.44
CA ALA A 134 0.82 13.52 -1.44
C ALA A 134 0.37 13.07 -2.85
N ARG A 135 -0.31 11.92 -2.94
CA ARG A 135 -0.77 11.36 -4.24
C ARG A 135 -1.97 12.13 -4.79
N GLU A 136 -2.90 12.57 -3.95
CA GLU A 136 -4.02 13.43 -4.37
C GLU A 136 -3.54 14.78 -4.89
N MET A 137 -2.52 15.36 -4.25
CA MET A 137 -1.93 16.61 -4.70
C MET A 137 -1.19 16.47 -6.04
N GLU A 138 -0.59 15.32 -6.33
CA GLU A 138 -0.04 15.02 -7.67
C GLU A 138 -1.14 14.92 -8.72
N LEU A 139 -2.24 14.22 -8.41
CA LEU A 139 -3.41 14.13 -9.29
C LEU A 139 -4.01 15.51 -9.55
N PHE A 140 -4.22 16.31 -8.51
CA PHE A 140 -4.74 17.66 -8.60
C PHE A 140 -3.86 18.52 -9.53
N ARG A 141 -2.54 18.53 -9.31
CA ARG A 141 -1.61 19.28 -10.15
C ARG A 141 -1.67 18.83 -11.61
N TYR A 142 -1.82 17.53 -11.87
CA TYR A 142 -1.94 17.00 -13.22
C TYR A 142 -3.25 17.45 -13.90
N LYS A 143 -4.39 17.35 -13.21
CA LYS A 143 -5.68 17.83 -13.72
C LYS A 143 -5.67 19.34 -13.95
N PHE A 144 -5.14 20.11 -13.01
CA PHE A 144 -5.09 21.58 -13.10
C PHE A 144 -4.16 22.06 -14.22
N ALA A 145 -2.99 21.44 -14.40
CA ALA A 145 -2.07 21.79 -15.48
C ALA A 145 -2.63 21.49 -16.88
N ALA A 146 -3.66 20.65 -16.99
CA ALA A 146 -4.36 20.36 -18.24
C ALA A 146 -5.51 21.32 -18.54
N LEU A 147 -5.84 22.27 -17.64
CA LEU A 147 -6.89 23.25 -17.90
C LEU A 147 -6.41 24.33 -18.87
N SER A 148 -7.32 24.78 -19.74
CA SER A 148 -7.12 25.97 -20.56
C SER A 148 -7.23 27.26 -19.71
N SER A 149 -6.67 28.37 -20.19
CA SER A 149 -6.76 29.66 -19.49
C SER A 149 -8.20 30.10 -19.20
N PHE A 150 -9.15 29.71 -20.07
CA PHE A 150 -10.58 29.97 -19.87
C PHE A 150 -11.17 29.13 -18.73
N GLU A 151 -10.86 27.84 -18.69
CA GLU A 151 -11.33 26.94 -17.62
C GLU A 151 -10.70 27.30 -16.26
N VAL A 152 -9.45 27.78 -16.24
CA VAL A 152 -8.82 28.28 -15.01
C VAL A 152 -9.59 29.50 -14.47
N LYS A 153 -9.97 30.45 -15.33
CA LYS A 153 -10.76 31.62 -14.91
C LYS A 153 -12.12 31.20 -14.33
N GLN A 154 -12.85 30.32 -15.02
CA GLN A 154 -14.12 29.79 -14.51
C GLN A 154 -13.95 29.07 -13.17
N PHE A 155 -12.90 28.27 -13.01
CA PHE A 155 -12.62 27.56 -11.77
C PHE A 155 -12.36 28.53 -10.61
N LEU A 156 -11.58 29.60 -10.84
CA LEU A 156 -11.30 30.61 -9.83
C LEU A 156 -12.57 31.33 -9.37
N GLU A 157 -13.42 31.75 -10.32
CA GLU A 157 -14.70 32.41 -10.04
C GLU A 157 -15.65 31.48 -9.27
N ALA A 158 -15.78 30.22 -9.69
CA ALA A 158 -16.67 29.24 -9.07
C ALA A 158 -16.29 28.89 -7.62
N ASN A 159 -15.00 28.99 -7.27
CA ASN A 159 -14.49 28.64 -5.94
C ASN A 159 -14.18 29.87 -5.07
N GLY A 160 -14.66 31.06 -5.48
CA GLY A 160 -14.58 32.29 -4.70
C GLY A 160 -13.16 32.84 -4.55
N PHE A 161 -12.29 32.64 -5.54
CA PHE A 161 -10.99 33.30 -5.56
C PHE A 161 -11.14 34.72 -6.12
N GLU A 162 -10.89 35.74 -5.31
CA GLU A 162 -10.89 37.16 -5.72
C GLU A 162 -9.60 37.53 -6.47
N ILE A 163 -9.31 36.82 -7.56
CA ILE A 163 -8.06 36.98 -8.32
C ILE A 163 -8.41 37.26 -9.78
N HIS A 164 -8.05 38.45 -10.22
CA HIS A 164 -8.31 38.93 -11.57
C HIS A 164 -6.99 39.12 -12.34
N PRO A 165 -7.03 38.92 -13.66
CA PRO A 165 -5.88 39.24 -14.51
C PRO A 165 -5.58 40.74 -14.43
N LEU A 166 -4.30 41.09 -14.51
CA LEU A 166 -3.84 42.49 -14.56
C LEU A 166 -4.39 43.18 -15.80
N THR A 167 -4.74 44.46 -15.66
CA THR A 167 -5.01 45.31 -16.82
C THR A 167 -3.72 45.60 -17.59
N GLU A 168 -3.82 45.97 -18.87
CA GLU A 168 -2.64 46.34 -19.68
C GLU A 168 -1.81 47.43 -19.02
N ALA A 169 -2.46 48.47 -18.49
CA ALA A 169 -1.78 49.54 -17.76
C ALA A 169 -1.01 49.04 -16.52
N GLN A 170 -1.61 48.14 -15.74
CA GLN A 170 -0.93 47.55 -14.57
C GLN A 170 0.22 46.63 -14.97
N LYS A 171 0.08 45.92 -16.11
CA LYS A 171 1.12 45.05 -16.65
C LYS A 171 2.31 45.88 -17.15
N ASP A 172 2.06 47.01 -17.81
CA ASP A 172 3.10 47.93 -18.27
C ASP A 172 3.93 48.52 -17.12
N GLU A 173 3.33 48.80 -15.97
CA GLU A 173 4.03 49.31 -14.78
C GLU A 173 5.03 48.33 -14.15
N VAL A 174 4.89 47.03 -14.44
CA VAL A 174 5.71 45.96 -13.85
C VAL A 174 6.46 45.11 -14.88
N LYS A 175 6.36 45.46 -16.16
CA LYS A 175 6.88 44.66 -17.28
C LYS A 175 8.35 44.28 -17.15
N ASP A 176 9.19 45.22 -16.70
CA ASP A 176 10.63 44.98 -16.55
C ASP A 176 10.88 43.85 -15.53
N GLY A 177 10.16 43.87 -14.41
CA GLY A 177 10.20 42.83 -13.40
C GLY A 177 9.61 41.49 -13.86
N LEU A 178 8.60 41.52 -14.73
CA LEU A 178 8.05 40.30 -15.34
C LEU A 178 9.07 39.65 -16.30
N TYR A 179 9.80 40.46 -17.07
CA TYR A 179 10.85 39.98 -17.99
C TYR A 179 12.04 39.37 -17.23
N GLU A 180 12.46 40.00 -16.13
CA GLU A 180 13.56 39.48 -15.31
C GLU A 180 13.21 38.20 -14.55
N SER A 181 11.95 38.06 -14.10
CA SER A 181 11.50 36.91 -13.30
C SER A 181 11.07 35.69 -14.13
N THR A 182 10.66 35.89 -15.39
CA THR A 182 10.18 34.82 -16.28
C THR A 182 11.31 34.32 -17.19
N VAL A 183 12.39 33.80 -16.58
CA VAL A 183 13.61 33.39 -17.28
C VAL A 183 13.31 32.30 -18.32
N GLY A 184 13.78 32.49 -19.55
CA GLY A 184 13.68 31.50 -20.64
C GLY A 184 12.45 31.61 -21.54
N GLN A 185 11.59 32.62 -21.34
CA GLN A 185 10.51 32.95 -22.29
C GLN A 185 10.85 34.21 -23.10
N SER A 186 10.37 34.28 -24.34
CA SER A 186 10.53 35.49 -25.17
C SER A 186 9.63 36.61 -24.68
N VAL A 187 10.08 37.86 -24.84
CA VAL A 187 9.31 39.07 -24.47
C VAL A 187 7.90 39.05 -25.09
N ALA A 188 7.80 38.72 -26.38
CA ALA A 188 6.51 38.61 -27.08
C ALA A 188 5.57 37.55 -26.46
N LYS A 189 6.12 36.46 -25.91
CA LYS A 189 5.31 35.44 -25.22
C LYS A 189 4.81 35.97 -23.86
N ILE A 190 5.64 36.70 -23.14
CA ILE A 190 5.28 37.29 -21.84
C ILE A 190 4.18 38.34 -22.02
N GLU A 191 4.24 39.14 -23.08
CA GLU A 191 3.19 40.12 -23.40
C GLU A 191 1.83 39.48 -23.70
N LEU A 192 1.80 38.26 -24.27
CA LEU A 192 0.58 37.51 -24.54
C LEU A 192 0.00 36.77 -23.31
N LEU A 193 0.79 36.57 -22.25
CA LEU A 193 0.34 35.84 -21.06
C LEU A 193 -0.48 36.71 -20.12
N ASP A 194 -1.51 36.12 -19.52
CA ASP A 194 -2.24 36.71 -18.40
C ASP A 194 -1.38 36.60 -17.12
N PHE A 195 -1.23 37.72 -16.42
CA PHE A 195 -0.57 37.79 -15.12
C PHE A 195 -1.58 38.15 -14.04
N TYR A 196 -1.35 37.64 -12.83
CA TYR A 196 -2.20 37.80 -11.66
C TYR A 196 -1.38 38.36 -10.51
N LYS A 197 -1.98 39.27 -9.75
CA LYS A 197 -1.40 39.85 -8.53
C LYS A 197 -1.95 39.13 -7.32
N VAL A 198 -1.07 38.52 -6.53
CA VAL A 198 -1.44 37.76 -5.32
C VAL A 198 -0.54 38.12 -4.15
N PRO A 199 -0.99 38.02 -2.89
CA PRO A 199 -0.11 38.18 -1.74
C PRO A 199 1.04 37.16 -1.79
N PHE A 200 2.29 37.61 -1.60
CA PHE A 200 3.45 36.72 -1.76
C PHE A 200 3.45 35.53 -0.78
N THR A 201 2.80 35.70 0.37
CA THR A 201 2.64 34.67 1.41
C THR A 201 1.83 33.47 0.95
N GLN A 202 1.05 33.60 -0.12
CA GLN A 202 0.25 32.50 -0.67
C GLN A 202 0.99 31.68 -1.74
N VAL A 203 2.17 32.12 -2.18
CA VAL A 203 2.97 31.46 -3.25
C VAL A 203 4.44 31.31 -2.84
N LEU A 204 4.68 30.86 -1.61
CA LEU A 204 6.03 30.80 -1.02
C LEU A 204 7.00 29.87 -1.77
N ASP A 205 6.50 28.83 -2.44
CA ASP A 205 7.32 27.92 -3.26
C ASP A 205 7.88 28.61 -4.52
N LEU A 206 7.11 29.53 -5.13
CA LEU A 206 7.55 30.36 -6.24
C LEU A 206 8.59 31.39 -5.78
N VAL A 207 8.32 32.02 -4.63
CA VAL A 207 9.21 33.01 -4.01
C VAL A 207 10.57 32.40 -3.66
N ARG A 208 10.57 31.25 -2.97
CA ARG A 208 11.79 30.52 -2.61
C ARG A 208 12.62 30.14 -3.85
N GLY A 209 11.94 29.81 -4.94
CA GLY A 209 12.58 29.47 -6.22
C GLY A 209 12.98 30.67 -7.07
N ARG A 210 12.68 31.91 -6.66
CA ARG A 210 12.81 33.13 -7.47
C ARG A 210 12.14 33.00 -8.85
N ARG A 211 10.96 32.37 -8.87
CA ARG A 211 10.17 32.09 -10.10
C ARG A 211 9.01 33.06 -10.31
N CYS A 212 8.91 34.12 -9.52
CA CYS A 212 7.89 35.15 -9.63
C CYS A 212 8.47 36.53 -9.32
N PHE A 213 7.88 37.58 -9.90
CA PHE A 213 8.24 38.96 -9.58
C PHE A 213 7.58 39.41 -8.28
N LEU A 214 8.30 40.17 -7.45
CA LEU A 214 7.82 40.69 -6.17
C LEU A 214 7.88 42.21 -6.14
N LYS A 215 6.75 42.86 -5.80
CA LYS A 215 6.67 44.31 -5.61
C LYS A 215 5.67 44.64 -4.50
N ALA A 216 6.12 45.44 -3.53
CA ALA A 216 5.28 45.97 -2.44
C ALA A 216 4.43 44.91 -1.69
N GLY A 217 5.00 43.74 -1.41
CA GLY A 217 4.29 42.65 -0.69
C GLY A 217 3.38 41.78 -1.57
N TYR A 218 3.43 41.95 -2.89
CA TYR A 218 2.68 41.12 -3.83
C TYR A 218 3.62 40.36 -4.76
N ALA A 219 3.20 39.14 -5.11
CA ALA A 219 3.78 38.32 -6.15
C ALA A 219 2.95 38.41 -7.43
N TYR A 220 3.66 38.46 -8.56
CA TYR A 220 3.08 38.50 -9.89
C TYR A 220 3.35 37.16 -10.57
N VAL A 221 2.29 36.43 -10.87
CA VAL A 221 2.33 35.04 -11.33
C VAL A 221 1.54 34.88 -12.62
N ASN A 222 1.96 33.99 -13.51
CA ASN A 222 1.21 33.68 -14.72
C ASN A 222 0.13 32.60 -14.46
N THR A 223 -0.70 32.30 -15.47
CA THR A 223 -1.76 31.28 -15.37
C THR A 223 -1.25 29.89 -14.97
N HIS A 224 -0.05 29.47 -15.41
CA HIS A 224 0.50 28.15 -15.08
C HIS A 224 0.96 28.07 -13.62
N ASP A 225 1.40 29.18 -13.05
CA ASP A 225 1.89 29.27 -11.67
C ASP A 225 0.76 29.36 -10.64
N LEU A 226 -0.48 29.65 -11.07
CA LEU A 226 -1.67 29.62 -10.20
C LEU A 226 -1.92 28.25 -9.56
N VAL A 227 -1.37 27.17 -10.13
CA VAL A 227 -1.45 25.83 -9.53
C VAL A 227 -0.79 25.77 -8.15
N SER A 228 0.22 26.60 -7.87
CA SER A 228 0.84 26.71 -6.54
C SER A 228 -0.17 27.25 -5.53
N LEU A 229 -0.80 28.37 -5.87
CA LEU A 229 -1.76 29.06 -5.03
C LEU A 229 -3.00 28.19 -4.72
N VAL A 230 -3.64 27.68 -5.78
CA VAL A 230 -4.82 26.81 -5.63
C VAL A 230 -4.43 25.50 -4.95
N GLY A 231 -3.20 25.01 -5.21
CA GLY A 231 -2.68 23.80 -4.61
C GLY A 231 -2.57 23.87 -3.09
N THR A 232 -2.16 25.02 -2.52
CA THR A 232 -2.15 25.20 -1.07
C THR A 232 -3.57 25.09 -0.49
N LYS A 233 -4.55 25.79 -1.07
CA LYS A 233 -5.95 25.69 -0.64
C LYS A 233 -6.49 24.25 -0.77
N GLN A 234 -6.20 23.57 -1.88
CA GLN A 234 -6.59 22.18 -2.10
C GLN A 234 -6.01 21.25 -1.02
N GLN A 235 -4.74 21.42 -0.67
CA GLN A 235 -4.09 20.62 0.35
C GLN A 235 -4.77 20.82 1.71
N ASP A 236 -5.01 22.07 2.09
CA ASP A 236 -5.69 22.41 3.35
C ASP A 236 -7.09 21.77 3.43
N GLU A 237 -7.86 21.81 2.33
CA GLU A 237 -9.20 21.19 2.26
C GLU A 237 -9.16 19.67 2.41
N ILE A 238 -8.17 19.00 1.81
CA ILE A 238 -8.01 17.55 1.95
C ILE A 238 -7.61 17.20 3.40
N GLU A 239 -6.66 17.93 3.98
CA GLU A 239 -6.17 17.69 5.34
C GLU A 239 -7.27 17.92 6.39
N GLN A 240 -8.02 19.02 6.28
CA GLN A 240 -9.17 19.29 7.13
C GLN A 240 -10.25 18.22 6.96
N GLY A 241 -10.52 17.80 5.72
CA GLY A 241 -11.48 16.74 5.41
C GLY A 241 -11.09 15.38 6.00
N LEU A 242 -9.80 15.03 6.00
CA LEU A 242 -9.29 13.81 6.66
C LEU A 242 -9.44 13.90 8.17
N GLN A 243 -9.15 15.06 8.77
CA GLN A 243 -9.29 15.25 10.20
C GLN A 243 -10.76 15.15 10.65
N ALA A 244 -11.68 15.71 9.87
CA ALA A 244 -13.12 15.55 10.10
C ALA A 244 -13.59 14.10 9.91
N ALA A 245 -13.09 13.40 8.89
CA ALA A 245 -13.42 11.97 8.71
C ALA A 245 -12.91 11.11 9.87
N LYS A 246 -11.74 11.45 10.43
CA LYS A 246 -11.13 10.73 11.56
C LYS A 246 -12.00 10.78 12.81
N THR A 247 -12.73 11.87 13.08
CA THR A 247 -13.59 11.97 14.28
C THR A 247 -14.84 11.10 14.18
N MET A 248 -15.26 10.72 12.97
CA MET A 248 -16.45 9.90 12.71
C MET A 248 -16.09 8.46 12.33
N VAL A 249 -14.81 8.09 12.35
CA VAL A 249 -14.35 6.80 11.81
C VAL A 249 -14.91 5.61 12.59
N GLU A 250 -15.10 5.75 13.91
CA GLU A 250 -15.65 4.69 14.77
C GLU A 250 -17.10 4.36 14.40
N ASP A 251 -17.92 5.38 14.15
CA ASP A 251 -19.32 5.20 13.71
C ASP A 251 -19.39 4.55 12.33
N VAL A 252 -18.48 4.92 11.42
CA VAL A 252 -18.39 4.32 10.09
C VAL A 252 -17.92 2.86 10.17
N GLU A 253 -17.02 2.54 11.10
CA GLU A 253 -16.52 1.18 11.29
C GLU A 253 -17.51 0.24 11.98
N ALA A 254 -18.53 0.78 12.67
CA ALA A 254 -19.63 0.01 13.20
C ALA A 254 -20.52 -0.61 12.09
N ASP A 255 -20.49 -0.05 10.88
CA ASP A 255 -21.19 -0.62 9.73
C ASP A 255 -20.37 -1.74 9.07
N GLU A 256 -20.76 -2.99 9.32
CA GLU A 256 -20.07 -4.18 8.79
C GLU A 256 -19.97 -4.21 7.26
N ARG A 257 -20.90 -3.56 6.55
CA ARG A 257 -20.95 -3.56 5.07
C ARG A 257 -19.75 -2.83 4.47
N ILE A 258 -19.31 -1.77 5.13
CA ILE A 258 -18.27 -0.85 4.62
C ILE A 258 -16.95 -1.03 5.38
N SER A 259 -17.03 -1.33 6.68
CA SER A 259 -15.88 -1.49 7.58
C SER A 259 -14.86 -2.47 7.05
N ARG A 260 -15.31 -3.64 6.54
CA ARG A 260 -14.42 -4.66 5.97
C ARG A 260 -13.66 -4.13 4.76
N THR A 261 -14.34 -3.47 3.83
CA THR A 261 -13.74 -2.95 2.61
C THR A 261 -12.77 -1.83 2.94
N LEU A 262 -13.15 -0.87 3.79
CA LEU A 262 -12.24 0.20 4.21
C LEU A 262 -11.00 -0.33 4.91
N LYS A 263 -11.13 -1.34 5.79
CA LYS A 263 -9.99 -2.02 6.44
C LYS A 263 -9.14 -2.79 5.42
N ALA A 264 -9.74 -3.38 4.41
CA ALA A 264 -9.01 -4.06 3.35
C ALA A 264 -8.25 -3.09 2.40
N LEU A 265 -8.73 -1.87 2.17
CA LEU A 265 -8.13 -0.95 1.19
C LEU A 265 -6.66 -0.63 1.47
N HIS A 266 -6.28 -0.34 2.70
CA HIS A 266 -4.86 -0.09 3.02
C HIS A 266 -4.02 -1.37 2.99
N ASN A 267 -4.63 -2.54 3.28
CA ASN A 267 -3.97 -3.85 3.27
C ASN A 267 -3.85 -4.43 1.85
N SER A 268 -4.70 -3.99 0.91
CA SER A 268 -4.59 -4.34 -0.51
C SER A 268 -3.28 -3.84 -1.14
N TYR A 269 -2.51 -3.02 -0.40
CA TYR A 269 -1.09 -2.75 -0.61
C TYR A 269 -0.21 -4.01 -0.67
N THR A 270 -0.63 -5.16 -0.12
CA THR A 270 0.16 -6.40 -0.08
C THR A 270 -0.05 -7.33 -1.29
N GLY A 271 -0.67 -6.86 -2.37
CA GLY A 271 -1.11 -7.75 -3.45
C GLY A 271 -2.31 -8.61 -3.00
N ARG A 272 -2.64 -9.66 -3.76
CA ARG A 272 -3.75 -10.60 -3.46
C ARG A 272 -3.81 -10.95 -1.96
N ASP A 273 -5.02 -11.13 -1.41
CA ASP A 273 -5.20 -11.69 -0.08
C ASP A 273 -4.62 -13.12 -0.04
N TYR A 274 -3.38 -13.27 0.42
CA TYR A 274 -2.72 -14.58 0.60
C TYR A 274 -3.19 -15.31 1.88
N THR A 275 -4.26 -14.82 2.51
CA THR A 275 -4.84 -15.41 3.73
C THR A 275 -5.41 -16.80 3.46
N VAL A 276 -5.82 -17.09 2.22
CA VAL A 276 -6.35 -18.39 1.79
C VAL A 276 -5.97 -18.65 0.33
N CYS A 277 -4.98 -19.51 0.05
CA CYS A 277 -4.79 -20.03 -1.30
C CYS A 277 -5.93 -21.01 -1.60
N ARG A 278 -6.90 -20.61 -2.45
CA ARG A 278 -8.04 -21.45 -2.83
C ARG A 278 -7.78 -22.34 -4.04
N ASP A 279 -6.67 -22.12 -4.74
CA ASP A 279 -6.52 -22.58 -6.13
C ASP A 279 -5.42 -23.63 -6.34
N ALA A 280 -4.56 -23.91 -5.35
CA ALA A 280 -3.58 -25.01 -5.44
C ALA A 280 -3.06 -25.41 -4.06
N ALA A 281 -3.17 -26.69 -3.71
CA ALA A 281 -2.46 -27.26 -2.57
C ALA A 281 -1.00 -27.53 -2.95
N VAL A 282 -0.04 -26.98 -2.21
CA VAL A 282 1.39 -27.25 -2.42
C VAL A 282 1.81 -28.39 -1.48
N PRO A 283 2.22 -29.57 -2.01
CA PRO A 283 2.67 -30.68 -1.20
C PRO A 283 4.05 -30.40 -0.58
N ILE A 284 4.29 -30.85 0.65
CA ILE A 284 5.55 -30.54 1.38
C ILE A 284 6.78 -31.18 0.73
N GLU A 285 6.60 -32.27 0.00
CA GLU A 285 7.63 -32.99 -0.74
C GLU A 285 8.21 -32.13 -1.88
N SER A 286 7.44 -31.15 -2.37
CA SER A 286 7.89 -30.23 -3.41
C SER A 286 8.68 -29.02 -2.88
N LEU A 287 8.67 -28.78 -1.56
CA LEU A 287 9.24 -27.55 -0.97
C LEU A 287 10.73 -27.40 -1.23
N ASP A 288 11.50 -28.49 -1.20
CA ASP A 288 12.95 -28.44 -1.44
C ASP A 288 13.26 -27.95 -2.86
N GLN A 289 12.51 -28.43 -3.85
CA GLN A 289 12.67 -28.00 -5.24
C GLN A 289 12.16 -26.58 -5.43
N LEU A 290 10.97 -26.27 -4.91
CA LEU A 290 10.35 -24.95 -5.00
C LEU A 290 11.18 -23.87 -4.30
N SER A 291 11.93 -24.22 -3.26
CA SER A 291 12.84 -23.29 -2.58
C SER A 291 13.92 -22.75 -3.52
N LYS A 292 14.39 -23.57 -4.46
CA LYS A 292 15.45 -23.23 -5.40
C LYS A 292 14.93 -22.48 -6.62
N THR A 293 13.72 -22.82 -7.08
CA THR A 293 13.18 -22.30 -8.34
C THR A 293 12.22 -21.12 -8.14
N SER A 294 11.48 -21.07 -7.04
CA SER A 294 10.29 -20.22 -6.95
C SER A 294 10.14 -19.42 -5.66
N MET A 295 10.91 -19.72 -4.62
CA MET A 295 10.91 -18.90 -3.41
C MET A 295 11.83 -17.68 -3.58
N PRO A 296 11.41 -16.48 -3.12
CA PRO A 296 12.33 -15.35 -2.98
C PRO A 296 13.42 -15.66 -1.96
N LEU A 297 14.54 -14.93 -2.02
CA LEU A 297 15.70 -15.11 -1.13
C LEU A 297 15.33 -15.19 0.36
N CYS A 298 14.42 -14.32 0.83
CA CYS A 298 13.99 -14.30 2.24
C CYS A 298 13.34 -15.61 2.69
N MET A 299 12.60 -16.29 1.81
CA MET A 299 11.94 -17.57 2.13
C MET A 299 12.84 -18.76 1.85
N ARG A 300 13.66 -18.69 0.79
CA ARG A 300 14.68 -19.70 0.49
C ARG A 300 15.68 -19.83 1.64
N MET A 301 16.12 -18.73 2.23
CA MET A 301 17.03 -18.76 3.39
C MET A 301 16.38 -19.36 4.63
N CYS A 302 15.11 -19.05 4.91
CA CYS A 302 14.38 -19.70 5.99
C CYS A 302 14.29 -21.21 5.76
N HIS A 303 14.00 -21.65 4.52
CA HIS A 303 13.92 -23.05 4.16
C HIS A 303 15.26 -23.78 4.29
N GLU A 304 16.35 -23.18 3.80
CA GLU A 304 17.71 -23.73 3.97
C GLU A 304 18.09 -23.82 5.46
N HIS A 305 17.70 -22.82 6.26
CA HIS A 305 17.99 -22.80 7.70
C HIS A 305 17.28 -23.92 8.45
N ILE A 306 15.99 -24.18 8.19
CA ILE A 306 15.28 -25.29 8.86
C ILE A 306 15.88 -26.64 8.49
N ARG A 307 16.19 -26.85 7.20
CA ARG A 307 16.76 -28.11 6.74
C ARG A 307 18.16 -28.37 7.31
N ALA A 308 18.92 -27.31 7.61
CA ALA A 308 20.27 -27.43 8.17
C ALA A 308 20.29 -27.54 9.70
N ASN A 309 19.48 -26.73 10.40
CA ASN A 309 19.55 -26.60 11.86
C ASN A 309 18.46 -27.39 12.60
N HIS A 310 17.46 -27.88 11.87
CA HIS A 310 16.31 -28.62 12.41
C HIS A 310 15.55 -27.85 13.49
N HIS A 311 15.67 -26.52 13.49
CA HIS A 311 14.99 -25.59 14.38
C HIS A 311 14.97 -24.18 13.77
N ILE A 312 13.94 -23.40 14.08
CA ILE A 312 13.85 -21.96 13.75
C ILE A 312 13.27 -21.22 14.96
N LYS A 313 13.77 -20.00 15.24
CA LYS A 313 13.27 -19.07 16.27
C LYS A 313 11.89 -18.47 15.94
N HIS A 314 11.24 -17.82 16.90
CA HIS A 314 9.84 -17.36 16.76
C HIS A 314 9.59 -16.54 15.48
N SER A 315 10.35 -15.48 15.25
CA SER A 315 10.15 -14.59 14.08
C SER A 315 10.32 -15.32 12.75
N GLY A 316 11.29 -16.25 12.65
CA GLY A 316 11.46 -17.10 11.48
C GLY A 316 10.30 -18.07 11.26
N ARG A 317 9.77 -18.67 12.33
CA ARG A 317 8.59 -19.55 12.26
C ARG A 317 7.37 -18.78 11.75
N MET A 318 7.18 -17.55 12.21
CA MET A 318 6.08 -16.70 11.75
C MET A 318 6.24 -16.29 10.29
N GLN A 319 7.41 -15.76 9.91
CA GLN A 319 7.67 -15.33 8.54
C GLN A 319 7.52 -16.48 7.54
N TYR A 320 8.16 -17.62 7.81
CA TYR A 320 8.16 -18.76 6.91
C TYR A 320 6.87 -19.58 6.98
N GLY A 321 6.33 -19.82 8.18
CA GLY A 321 5.10 -20.58 8.37
C GLY A 321 3.89 -19.92 7.73
N LEU A 322 3.75 -18.59 7.87
CA LEU A 322 2.68 -17.86 7.19
C LEU A 322 2.88 -17.83 5.68
N PHE A 323 4.13 -17.73 5.19
CA PHE A 323 4.42 -17.87 3.76
C PHE A 323 3.99 -19.24 3.21
N LEU A 324 4.31 -20.34 3.90
CA LEU A 324 3.93 -21.71 3.52
C LEU A 324 2.41 -21.87 3.43
N LYS A 325 1.68 -21.35 4.42
CA LYS A 325 0.22 -21.26 4.37
C LYS A 325 -0.25 -20.49 3.14
N GLY A 326 0.36 -19.35 2.86
CA GLY A 326 -0.03 -18.47 1.75
C GLY A 326 0.23 -19.07 0.36
N ILE A 327 1.21 -19.96 0.20
CA ILE A 327 1.44 -20.66 -1.09
C ILE A 327 0.51 -21.86 -1.28
N GLY A 328 -0.19 -22.28 -0.22
CA GLY A 328 -1.19 -23.35 -0.24
C GLY A 328 -0.78 -24.65 0.46
N VAL A 329 0.20 -24.63 1.37
CA VAL A 329 0.48 -25.81 2.20
C VAL A 329 -0.69 -26.00 3.17
N ALA A 330 -1.25 -27.21 3.25
CA ALA A 330 -2.36 -27.52 4.15
C ALA A 330 -1.90 -27.55 5.61
N LEU A 331 -2.83 -27.36 6.56
CA LEU A 331 -2.51 -27.41 8.00
C LEU A 331 -1.88 -28.75 8.40
N GLU A 332 -2.46 -29.86 7.94
CA GLU A 332 -1.99 -31.22 8.22
C GLU A 332 -0.57 -31.44 7.71
N ASP A 333 -0.30 -30.99 6.48
CA ASP A 333 1.02 -31.05 5.87
C ASP A 333 2.02 -30.12 6.57
N SER A 334 1.58 -28.93 6.99
CA SER A 334 2.42 -28.00 7.73
C SER A 334 2.81 -28.58 9.09
N LEU A 335 1.87 -29.21 9.81
CA LEU A 335 2.16 -29.92 11.05
C LEU A 335 3.14 -31.07 10.82
N ARG A 336 2.95 -31.86 9.76
CA ARG A 336 3.87 -32.94 9.36
C ARG A 336 5.28 -32.38 9.12
N PHE A 337 5.40 -31.34 8.30
CA PHE A 337 6.66 -30.70 7.96
C PHE A 337 7.42 -30.18 9.21
N TRP A 338 6.74 -29.40 10.06
CA TRP A 338 7.39 -28.85 11.25
C TRP A 338 7.74 -29.93 12.27
N ARG A 339 6.90 -30.96 12.43
CA ARG A 339 7.16 -32.10 13.31
C ARG A 339 8.40 -32.85 12.83
N GLU A 340 8.41 -33.30 11.58
CA GLU A 340 9.52 -34.07 10.99
C GLU A 340 10.87 -33.34 11.07
N GLU A 341 10.88 -32.03 10.90
CA GLU A 341 12.12 -31.25 11.03
C GLU A 341 12.52 -31.02 12.49
N PHE A 342 11.60 -30.58 13.36
CA PHE A 342 11.95 -30.29 14.75
C PHE A 342 12.32 -31.55 15.53
N THR A 343 11.68 -32.69 15.26
CA THR A 343 11.94 -33.93 16.00
C THR A 343 13.31 -34.54 15.73
N LYS A 344 14.06 -34.01 14.75
CA LYS A 344 15.48 -34.37 14.57
C LYS A 344 16.37 -33.79 15.67
N LYS A 345 15.90 -32.77 16.40
CA LYS A 345 16.65 -32.07 17.46
C LYS A 345 15.92 -32.04 18.81
N MET A 346 14.62 -32.31 18.84
CA MET A 346 13.83 -32.39 20.07
C MET A 346 12.91 -33.60 20.08
N ASP A 347 12.37 -33.95 21.23
CA ASP A 347 11.40 -35.03 21.33
C ASP A 347 10.01 -34.63 20.81
N ALA A 348 9.23 -35.61 20.35
CA ALA A 348 7.89 -35.40 19.81
C ALA A 348 6.94 -34.77 20.83
N ASP A 349 7.04 -35.14 22.11
CA ASP A 349 6.20 -34.56 23.17
C ASP A 349 6.56 -33.10 23.46
N LYS A 350 7.83 -32.72 23.26
CA LYS A 350 8.26 -31.32 23.36
C LYS A 350 7.74 -30.50 22.19
N PHE A 351 7.73 -31.07 20.98
CA PHE A 351 7.14 -30.44 19.80
C PHE A 351 5.64 -30.14 20.01
N THR A 352 4.86 -31.14 20.42
CA THR A 352 3.42 -31.00 20.59
C THR A 352 3.07 -29.97 21.66
N ARG A 353 3.79 -29.92 22.78
CA ARG A 353 3.55 -28.93 23.83
C ARG A 353 3.90 -27.49 23.43
N SER A 354 4.99 -27.32 22.69
CA SER A 354 5.59 -25.98 22.51
C SER A 354 5.28 -25.33 21.16
N TYR A 355 4.98 -26.12 20.13
CA TYR A 355 4.93 -25.63 18.73
C TYR A 355 3.64 -25.97 18.00
N GLU A 356 2.99 -27.10 18.32
CA GLU A 356 1.77 -27.53 17.63
C GLU A 356 0.63 -26.51 17.77
N TYR A 357 0.45 -25.93 18.97
CA TYR A 357 -0.54 -24.87 19.20
C TYR A 357 -0.32 -23.65 18.30
N ASN A 358 0.94 -23.20 18.12
CA ASN A 358 1.27 -22.07 17.24
C ASN A 358 0.86 -22.33 15.79
N ILE A 359 1.11 -23.54 15.30
CA ILE A 359 0.79 -23.91 13.93
C ILE A 359 -0.73 -23.92 13.75
N TYR A 360 -1.50 -24.48 14.69
CA TYR A 360 -2.96 -24.39 14.66
C TYR A 360 -3.48 -22.93 14.67
N HIS A 361 -2.82 -22.07 15.44
CA HIS A 361 -3.15 -20.65 15.54
C HIS A 361 -2.89 -19.92 14.22
N ASN A 362 -1.76 -20.17 13.57
CA ASN A 362 -1.41 -19.59 12.27
C ASN A 362 -2.45 -19.89 11.18
N TYR A 363 -3.13 -21.03 11.26
CA TYR A 363 -4.19 -21.45 10.33
C TYR A 363 -5.61 -21.11 10.81
N GLY A 364 -5.76 -20.42 11.95
CA GLY A 364 -7.07 -19.98 12.48
C GLY A 364 -7.96 -21.11 13.01
N LYS A 365 -7.39 -22.25 13.41
CA LYS A 365 -8.15 -23.44 13.87
C LYS A 365 -8.20 -23.61 15.40
N LYS A 366 -7.53 -22.74 16.18
CA LYS A 366 -7.59 -22.64 17.65
C LYS A 366 -7.45 -21.17 18.10
N GLY A 367 -7.86 -20.83 19.32
CA GLY A 367 -7.79 -19.48 19.89
C GLY A 367 -8.90 -18.53 19.40
N SER A 368 -8.60 -17.23 19.28
CA SER A 368 -9.53 -16.17 18.85
C SER A 368 -10.08 -16.32 17.41
N MET A 369 -9.66 -17.36 16.67
CA MET A 369 -9.90 -17.61 15.24
C MET A 369 -9.35 -16.51 14.31
N VAL A 370 -8.35 -15.75 14.77
CA VAL A 370 -7.68 -14.73 13.94
C VAL A 370 -6.82 -15.41 12.88
N ASN A 371 -7.18 -15.22 11.62
CA ASN A 371 -6.52 -15.82 10.47
C ASN A 371 -5.28 -14.99 10.08
N TYR A 372 -4.12 -15.26 10.69
CA TYR A 372 -2.89 -14.48 10.44
C TYR A 372 -2.51 -14.38 8.95
N THR A 373 -2.27 -13.16 8.51
CA THR A 373 -1.88 -12.83 7.13
C THR A 373 -0.39 -13.07 6.92
N PRO A 374 0.02 -13.69 5.79
CA PRO A 374 1.42 -13.72 5.37
C PRO A 374 2.07 -12.34 5.38
N TYR A 375 3.37 -12.28 5.70
CA TYR A 375 4.08 -11.02 5.86
C TYR A 375 4.42 -10.38 4.51
N SER A 376 4.13 -9.09 4.38
CA SER A 376 4.52 -8.28 3.23
C SER A 376 6.02 -8.01 3.18
N CYS A 377 6.54 -7.66 2.00
CA CYS A 377 7.94 -7.24 1.87
C CYS A 377 8.23 -6.05 2.80
N ALA A 378 7.32 -5.09 2.92
CA ALA A 378 7.49 -3.94 3.81
C ALA A 378 7.63 -4.35 5.28
N LYS A 379 6.86 -5.34 5.75
CA LYS A 379 6.99 -5.88 7.11
C LYS A 379 8.34 -6.60 7.30
N ILE A 380 8.68 -7.50 6.38
CA ILE A 380 9.94 -8.28 6.41
C ILE A 380 11.18 -7.38 6.32
N ILE A 381 11.10 -6.28 5.57
CA ILE A 381 12.17 -5.29 5.46
C ILE A 381 12.30 -4.51 6.76
N LYS A 382 11.20 -4.18 7.45
CA LYS A 382 11.30 -3.45 8.74
C LYS A 382 11.89 -4.32 9.85
N ASP A 383 11.65 -5.62 9.80
CA ASP A 383 12.11 -6.58 10.81
C ASP A 383 13.63 -6.82 10.74
N VAL A 384 14.30 -6.74 11.89
CA VAL A 384 15.75 -6.87 12.00
C VAL A 384 16.09 -8.21 12.64
N ALA A 385 16.75 -9.08 11.89
CA ALA A 385 17.14 -10.38 12.38
C ALA A 385 18.28 -10.28 13.39
N GLY A 386 18.06 -10.84 14.58
CA GLY A 386 19.11 -11.00 15.59
C GLY A 386 20.10 -12.13 15.24
N PRO A 387 21.22 -12.24 15.98
CA PRO A 387 22.19 -13.31 15.78
C PRO A 387 21.55 -14.71 15.84
N GLY A 388 21.85 -15.54 14.84
CA GLY A 388 21.33 -16.90 14.72
C GLY A 388 19.85 -16.99 14.34
N ASP A 389 19.22 -15.89 13.92
CA ASP A 389 17.87 -15.90 13.36
C ASP A 389 17.91 -15.88 11.81
N CYS A 390 16.87 -16.41 11.16
CA CYS A 390 16.81 -16.57 9.70
C CYS A 390 15.77 -15.69 9.01
N HIS A 391 14.99 -14.91 9.78
CA HIS A 391 13.94 -14.04 9.24
C HIS A 391 14.48 -12.72 8.69
N GLY A 392 13.58 -11.86 8.20
CA GLY A 392 13.91 -10.56 7.65
C GLY A 392 14.29 -10.61 6.17
N CYS A 393 14.61 -9.44 5.62
CA CYS A 393 14.98 -9.26 4.22
C CYS A 393 16.50 -9.42 4.04
N PRO A 394 17.00 -10.43 3.29
CA PRO A 394 18.42 -10.64 3.09
C PRO A 394 19.13 -9.44 2.45
N TYR A 395 18.43 -8.75 1.54
CA TYR A 395 18.95 -7.55 0.87
C TYR A 395 19.17 -6.37 1.83
N LYS A 396 18.53 -6.35 2.99
CA LYS A 396 18.71 -5.30 4.02
C LYS A 396 19.62 -5.75 5.15
N ASN A 397 19.39 -6.96 5.66
CA ASN A 397 19.96 -7.41 6.94
C ASN A 397 21.34 -8.06 6.79
N MET A 398 21.70 -8.56 5.60
CA MET A 398 23.03 -9.11 5.34
C MET A 398 23.99 -7.99 4.93
N ASP A 399 25.26 -8.12 5.31
CA ASP A 399 26.30 -7.27 4.76
C ASP A 399 26.50 -7.55 3.26
N GLN A 400 27.04 -6.57 2.54
CA GLN A 400 27.17 -6.65 1.09
C GLN A 400 28.10 -7.79 0.64
N GLY A 401 29.14 -8.12 1.41
CA GLY A 401 30.07 -9.20 1.08
C GLY A 401 29.39 -10.56 1.18
N SER A 402 28.73 -10.82 2.30
CA SER A 402 27.96 -12.05 2.52
C SER A 402 26.83 -12.21 1.50
N LEU A 403 26.13 -11.13 1.16
CA LEU A 403 25.07 -11.16 0.14
C LEU A 403 25.62 -11.51 -1.24
N LYS A 404 26.75 -10.92 -1.65
CA LYS A 404 27.41 -11.27 -2.93
C LYS A 404 27.81 -12.75 -2.98
N THR A 405 28.44 -13.26 -1.92
CA THR A 405 28.79 -14.68 -1.82
C THR A 405 27.55 -15.57 -1.90
N LYS A 406 26.46 -15.18 -1.24
CA LYS A 406 25.21 -15.95 -1.25
C LYS A 406 24.56 -15.96 -2.64
N LEU A 407 24.49 -14.82 -3.32
CA LEU A 407 23.98 -14.72 -4.69
C LEU A 407 24.83 -15.56 -5.67
N SER A 408 26.16 -15.55 -5.50
CA SER A 408 27.07 -16.40 -6.28
C SER A 408 26.82 -17.88 -6.03
N SER A 409 26.62 -18.29 -4.76
CA SER A 409 26.27 -19.69 -4.41
C SER A 409 24.95 -20.16 -5.02
N TYR A 410 24.09 -19.21 -5.41
CA TYR A 410 22.81 -19.47 -6.09
C TYR A 410 22.91 -19.44 -7.61
N GLY A 411 24.12 -19.32 -8.16
CA GLY A 411 24.38 -19.45 -9.60
C GLY A 411 24.34 -18.14 -10.39
N LEU A 412 24.32 -16.98 -9.73
CA LEU A 412 24.40 -15.70 -10.45
C LEU A 412 25.85 -15.42 -10.88
N SER A 413 26.01 -14.91 -12.11
CA SER A 413 27.30 -14.41 -12.61
C SER A 413 27.71 -13.12 -11.89
N ALA A 414 29.01 -12.80 -11.90
CA ALA A 414 29.52 -11.58 -11.27
C ALA A 414 28.81 -10.30 -11.77
N SER A 415 28.59 -10.18 -13.08
CA SER A 415 27.85 -9.05 -13.68
C SER A 415 26.40 -8.98 -13.16
N ALA A 416 25.71 -10.12 -13.10
CA ALA A 416 24.33 -10.20 -12.61
C ALA A 416 24.22 -9.84 -11.11
N ILE A 417 25.23 -10.20 -10.32
CA ILE A 417 25.34 -9.80 -8.92
C ILE A 417 25.48 -8.29 -8.81
N ASP A 418 26.36 -7.66 -9.60
CA ASP A 418 26.55 -6.22 -9.54
C ASP A 418 25.29 -5.44 -9.96
N GLU A 419 24.50 -5.95 -10.92
CA GLU A 419 23.19 -5.39 -11.27
C GLU A 419 22.19 -5.43 -10.09
N VAL A 420 22.15 -6.52 -9.33
CA VAL A 420 21.30 -6.61 -8.12
C VAL A 420 21.83 -5.64 -7.04
N MET A 421 23.14 -5.61 -6.84
CA MET A 421 23.78 -4.81 -5.80
C MET A 421 23.68 -3.30 -6.04
N PHE A 422 23.55 -2.87 -7.29
CA PHE A 422 23.27 -1.48 -7.67
C PHE A 422 22.00 -0.93 -7.00
N PHE A 423 20.94 -1.74 -6.90
CA PHE A 423 19.70 -1.35 -6.23
C PHE A 423 19.79 -1.49 -4.71
N VAL A 424 20.41 -2.57 -4.24
CA VAL A 424 20.55 -2.88 -2.81
C VAL A 424 21.35 -1.80 -2.09
N SER A 425 22.47 -1.35 -2.67
CA SER A 425 23.34 -0.30 -2.11
C SER A 425 22.64 1.06 -1.95
N ARG A 426 21.52 1.28 -2.64
CA ARG A 426 20.70 2.50 -2.56
C ARG A 426 19.43 2.36 -1.72
N GLY A 427 19.29 1.23 -1.02
CA GLY A 427 18.12 0.94 -0.18
C GLY A 427 16.88 0.48 -0.95
N HIS A 428 16.99 0.22 -2.26
CA HIS A 428 15.88 -0.28 -3.09
C HIS A 428 15.79 -1.81 -3.06
N TYR A 429 15.56 -2.39 -1.87
CA TYR A 429 15.63 -3.84 -1.65
C TYR A 429 14.62 -4.65 -2.47
N GLN A 430 13.41 -4.13 -2.65
CA GLN A 430 12.36 -4.80 -3.42
C GLN A 430 12.68 -4.84 -4.92
N ILE A 431 13.29 -3.78 -5.44
CA ILE A 431 13.78 -3.70 -6.83
C ILE A 431 14.96 -4.66 -7.00
N GLY A 432 15.88 -4.72 -6.03
CA GLY A 432 16.93 -5.75 -6.02
C GLY A 432 16.37 -7.19 -6.06
N CYS A 433 15.27 -7.45 -5.35
CA CYS A 433 14.57 -8.73 -5.40
C CYS A 433 13.88 -8.98 -6.76
N GLY A 434 13.25 -7.96 -7.35
CA GLY A 434 12.67 -8.02 -8.70
C GLY A 434 13.73 -8.27 -9.78
N LYS A 435 14.90 -7.64 -9.65
CA LYS A 435 16.04 -7.88 -10.53
C LYS A 435 16.59 -9.30 -10.40
N TYR A 436 16.70 -9.83 -9.18
CA TYR A 436 17.04 -11.24 -8.95
C TYR A 436 16.02 -12.19 -9.60
N PHE A 437 14.72 -11.90 -9.50
CA PHE A 437 13.69 -12.66 -10.21
C PHE A 437 13.92 -12.64 -11.72
N GLN A 438 14.17 -11.45 -12.29
CA GLN A 438 14.38 -11.27 -13.71
C GLN A 438 15.52 -12.16 -14.24
N LEU A 439 16.65 -12.15 -13.52
CA LEU A 439 17.85 -12.90 -13.86
C LEU A 439 17.66 -14.41 -13.71
N THR A 440 16.93 -14.85 -12.68
CA THR A 440 16.71 -16.29 -12.42
C THR A 440 15.65 -16.92 -13.33
N HIS A 441 14.68 -16.13 -13.81
CA HIS A 441 13.59 -16.60 -14.66
C HIS A 441 13.74 -16.20 -16.14
N ASN A 442 14.84 -15.52 -16.50
CA ASN A 442 15.03 -14.91 -17.82
C ASN A 442 13.81 -14.09 -18.28
N SER A 443 13.19 -13.36 -17.33
CA SER A 443 11.99 -12.56 -17.61
C SER A 443 12.36 -11.31 -18.42
N PRO A 444 11.62 -10.98 -19.50
CA PRO A 444 11.85 -9.75 -20.27
C PRO A 444 11.50 -8.48 -19.48
N VAL A 445 10.68 -8.60 -18.44
CA VAL A 445 10.20 -7.47 -17.62
C VAL A 445 10.56 -7.70 -16.16
N GLU A 446 11.00 -6.65 -15.49
CA GLU A 446 11.19 -6.67 -14.04
C GLU A 446 9.83 -6.68 -13.32
N PRO A 447 9.51 -7.71 -12.53
CA PRO A 447 8.24 -7.76 -11.81
C PRO A 447 8.20 -6.77 -10.65
N SER A 448 7.02 -6.19 -10.40
CA SER A 448 6.80 -5.36 -9.21
C SER A 448 6.49 -6.25 -8.00
N ILE A 449 7.51 -6.52 -7.18
CA ILE A 449 7.40 -7.45 -6.04
C ILE A 449 7.17 -6.70 -4.73
N ASN A 450 5.94 -6.77 -4.21
CA ASN A 450 5.53 -6.20 -2.93
C ASN A 450 5.26 -7.27 -1.84
N HIS A 451 5.25 -8.55 -2.20
CA HIS A 451 4.94 -9.65 -1.29
C HIS A 451 5.68 -10.94 -1.66
N PRO A 452 6.21 -11.74 -0.70
CA PRO A 452 6.88 -13.01 -1.00
C PRO A 452 5.98 -14.03 -1.72
N ASN A 453 4.71 -14.14 -1.33
CA ASN A 453 3.75 -15.01 -2.04
C ASN A 453 3.44 -14.51 -3.47
N ASN A 454 3.52 -13.20 -3.73
CA ASN A 454 3.42 -12.66 -5.10
C ASN A 454 4.60 -13.10 -5.95
N TYR A 455 5.82 -13.01 -5.41
CA TYR A 455 7.03 -13.54 -6.05
C TYR A 455 6.82 -15.01 -6.44
N PHE A 456 6.35 -15.83 -5.50
CA PHE A 456 6.14 -17.25 -5.71
C PHE A 456 5.10 -17.53 -6.82
N GLU A 457 3.98 -16.82 -6.81
CA GLU A 457 2.95 -16.98 -7.84
C GLU A 457 3.44 -16.58 -9.22
N GLU A 458 4.09 -15.42 -9.36
CA GLU A 458 4.65 -14.96 -10.64
C GLU A 458 5.75 -15.90 -11.14
N SER A 459 6.56 -16.48 -10.23
CA SER A 459 7.55 -17.50 -10.59
C SER A 459 6.86 -18.75 -11.15
N GLN A 460 5.84 -19.25 -10.46
CA GLN A 460 5.10 -20.43 -10.91
C GLN A 460 4.37 -20.19 -12.24
N ILE A 461 3.92 -18.96 -12.51
CA ILE A 461 3.36 -18.56 -13.80
C ILE A 461 4.45 -18.52 -14.88
N ALA A 462 5.60 -17.91 -14.59
CA ALA A 462 6.72 -17.82 -15.53
C ALA A 462 7.28 -19.21 -15.92
N MET A 463 7.24 -20.16 -14.98
CA MET A 463 7.63 -21.55 -15.23
C MET A 463 6.55 -22.40 -15.91
N GLY A 464 5.35 -21.86 -16.16
CA GLY A 464 4.23 -22.59 -16.78
C GLY A 464 3.47 -23.53 -15.84
N ASN A 465 3.79 -23.53 -14.54
CA ASN A 465 3.14 -24.38 -13.53
C ASN A 465 1.78 -23.84 -13.07
N ARG A 466 1.50 -22.54 -13.30
CA ARG A 466 0.22 -21.89 -13.01
C ARG A 466 -0.22 -21.01 -14.18
N GLN A 467 -1.53 -20.94 -14.43
CA GLN A 467 -2.09 -20.06 -15.44
C GLN A 467 -2.31 -18.64 -14.88
N LYS A 468 -1.95 -17.62 -15.67
CA LYS A 468 -2.24 -16.21 -15.34
C LYS A 468 -3.75 -15.99 -15.49
N ARG A 469 -4.44 -15.66 -14.40
CA ARG A 469 -5.87 -15.29 -14.47
C ARG A 469 -6.04 -14.03 -15.31
N ALA A 470 -6.87 -14.10 -16.34
CA ALA A 470 -7.47 -12.90 -16.93
C ALA A 470 -8.40 -12.30 -15.86
N ASN A 471 -8.23 -11.02 -15.55
CA ASN A 471 -9.17 -10.30 -14.69
C ASN A 471 -10.54 -10.27 -15.38
N GLY A 472 -11.42 -11.21 -15.04
CA GLY A 472 -12.76 -11.31 -15.63
C GLY A 472 -13.33 -12.72 -15.67
N SER A 473 -13.63 -13.31 -14.52
CA SER A 473 -14.77 -14.24 -14.38
C SER A 473 -15.00 -14.55 -12.90
N ALA A 474 -16.22 -14.28 -12.44
CA ALA A 474 -16.67 -14.65 -11.09
C ALA A 474 -16.68 -16.17 -10.94
N PRO A 475 -16.32 -16.73 -9.76
CA PRO A 475 -16.41 -18.17 -9.53
C PRO A 475 -17.89 -18.60 -9.37
N PRO A 476 -18.25 -19.83 -9.78
CA PRO A 476 -19.60 -20.34 -9.63
C PRO A 476 -19.93 -20.55 -8.14
N LYS A 477 -21.14 -20.16 -7.74
CA LYS A 477 -21.64 -20.25 -6.36
C LYS A 477 -21.64 -21.72 -5.87
N ALA A 478 -20.78 -22.04 -4.91
CA ALA A 478 -20.86 -23.31 -4.18
C ALA A 478 -21.93 -23.22 -3.06
N ARG A 479 -22.71 -24.30 -2.92
CA ARG A 479 -23.85 -24.43 -1.99
C ARG A 479 -23.40 -24.34 -0.52
N ILE A 480 -24.04 -23.44 0.22
CA ILE A 480 -23.88 -23.26 1.67
C ILE A 480 -24.46 -24.48 2.41
N ARG A 481 -23.66 -25.10 3.29
CA ARG A 481 -24.16 -25.98 4.37
C ARG A 481 -24.34 -25.12 5.64
N PRO A 482 -25.36 -25.39 6.48
CA PRO A 482 -25.68 -24.53 7.61
C PRO A 482 -24.71 -24.74 8.76
N ASP A 483 -24.26 -23.62 9.34
CA ASP A 483 -23.36 -23.57 10.49
C ASP A 483 -24.15 -23.71 11.81
N ILE A 484 -23.56 -24.42 12.77
CA ILE A 484 -24.16 -24.67 14.10
C ILE A 484 -23.87 -23.46 14.99
N LYS A 485 -24.93 -22.84 15.52
CA LYS A 485 -24.86 -21.68 16.43
C LYS A 485 -24.26 -22.06 17.79
N GLY A 486 -23.18 -21.40 18.17
CA GLY A 486 -22.73 -21.26 19.56
C GLY A 486 -22.55 -19.79 19.89
N HIS A 487 -23.44 -19.23 20.70
CA HIS A 487 -23.37 -17.86 21.21
C HIS A 487 -22.34 -17.82 22.34
N GLY A 488 -21.27 -17.04 22.17
CA GLY A 488 -20.33 -16.68 23.23
C GLY A 488 -19.97 -15.21 23.03
N ASP A 489 -20.35 -14.41 24.02
CA ASP A 489 -20.10 -12.97 24.13
C ASP A 489 -18.59 -12.68 23.97
N ARG A 490 -18.22 -11.79 23.04
CA ARG A 490 -16.81 -11.44 22.72
C ARG A 490 -16.60 -9.93 22.74
N SER A 491 -17.13 -9.29 23.77
CA SER A 491 -16.61 -8.02 24.26
C SER A 491 -15.37 -8.29 25.11
N MET A 492 -14.30 -7.52 24.88
CA MET A 492 -12.95 -7.62 25.47
C MET A 492 -12.01 -8.65 24.81
N LEU A 493 -10.98 -8.15 24.13
CA LEU A 493 -9.57 -8.20 24.56
C LEU A 493 -8.71 -7.71 23.38
N MET A 494 -7.88 -6.72 23.67
CA MET A 494 -6.92 -6.11 22.74
C MET A 494 -5.77 -7.10 22.48
N GLY A 495 -5.11 -7.00 21.33
CA GLY A 495 -4.01 -7.88 20.92
C GLY A 495 -2.73 -7.83 21.77
N ASP A 496 -2.74 -7.15 22.92
CA ASP A 496 -1.63 -7.13 23.88
C ASP A 496 -1.61 -8.39 24.78
N ASP A 497 -2.76 -9.00 25.06
CA ASP A 497 -2.85 -10.16 25.97
C ASP A 497 -2.29 -11.46 25.36
N ASP A 498 -2.32 -11.57 24.02
CA ASP A 498 -1.77 -12.73 23.30
C ASP A 498 -0.22 -12.64 23.22
N ASP A 499 0.35 -11.45 23.09
CA ASP A 499 1.80 -11.21 23.17
C ASP A 499 2.35 -11.47 24.59
N GLU A 500 1.52 -11.32 25.63
CA GLU A 500 1.85 -11.67 27.01
C GLU A 500 1.97 -13.20 27.19
N LEU A 501 1.05 -13.98 26.63
CA LEU A 501 1.14 -15.45 26.60
C LEU A 501 2.39 -15.94 25.86
N TRP A 502 2.83 -15.24 24.80
CA TRP A 502 4.08 -15.51 24.09
C TRP A 502 5.32 -15.23 24.95
N ARG A 503 5.34 -14.12 25.69
CA ARG A 503 6.44 -13.81 26.63
C ARG A 503 6.49 -14.83 27.76
N ILE A 504 5.35 -15.32 28.24
CA ILE A 504 5.28 -16.35 29.29
C ILE A 504 5.88 -17.67 28.77
N ALA A 505 5.52 -18.09 27.55
CA ALA A 505 6.08 -19.31 26.95
C ALA A 505 7.61 -19.19 26.70
N GLU A 506 8.09 -18.04 26.24
CA GLU A 506 9.52 -17.77 26.03
C GLU A 506 10.29 -17.72 27.37
N THR A 507 9.65 -17.19 28.41
CA THR A 507 10.20 -17.18 29.77
C THR A 507 10.33 -18.60 30.31
N GLN A 508 9.34 -19.47 30.09
CA GLN A 508 9.43 -20.89 30.45
C GLN A 508 10.51 -21.63 29.64
N GLU A 509 10.69 -21.33 28.35
CA GLU A 509 11.75 -21.91 27.52
C GLU A 509 13.15 -21.50 28.03
N ARG A 510 13.34 -20.21 28.38
CA ARG A 510 14.60 -19.72 28.98
C ARG A 510 14.89 -20.34 30.36
N ILE A 511 13.86 -20.50 31.20
CA ILE A 511 14.00 -21.15 32.51
C ILE A 511 14.38 -22.62 32.36
N MET A 512 13.75 -23.35 31.43
CA MET A 512 14.11 -24.75 31.16
C MET A 512 15.52 -24.91 30.58
N GLN A 513 15.94 -24.00 29.70
CA GLN A 513 17.29 -24.00 29.14
C GLN A 513 18.33 -23.76 30.24
N SER A 514 18.10 -22.76 31.10
CA SER A 514 18.93 -22.45 32.26
C SER A 514 19.02 -23.61 33.26
N GLN A 515 17.90 -24.29 33.55
CA GLN A 515 17.90 -25.45 34.45
C GLN A 515 18.65 -26.63 33.86
N LYS A 516 18.59 -26.82 32.54
CA LYS A 516 19.35 -27.85 31.85
C LYS A 516 20.85 -27.57 31.90
N ASP A 517 21.26 -26.33 31.61
CA ASP A 517 22.67 -25.90 31.66
C ASP A 517 23.24 -26.00 33.09
N ILE A 518 22.43 -25.70 34.12
CA ILE A 518 22.80 -25.90 35.53
C ILE A 518 22.93 -27.41 35.84
N SER A 519 22.01 -28.26 35.37
CA SER A 519 22.08 -29.71 35.62
C SER A 519 23.27 -30.38 34.92
N GLU A 520 23.65 -29.90 33.73
CA GLU A 520 24.84 -30.36 33.01
C GLU A 520 26.12 -29.88 33.72
N ALA A 521 26.15 -28.65 34.24
CA ALA A 521 27.28 -28.14 35.03
C ALA A 521 27.47 -28.87 36.38
N PHE A 522 26.40 -29.33 37.03
CA PHE A 522 26.48 -30.09 38.29
C PHE A 522 26.85 -31.57 38.10
N ASN A 523 26.71 -32.13 36.90
CA ASN A 523 27.09 -33.52 36.60
C ASN A 523 28.57 -33.68 36.24
N ASP A 524 29.25 -32.62 35.79
CA ASP A 524 30.68 -32.67 35.45
C ASP A 524 31.62 -32.51 36.66
N ASP A 525 31.12 -32.08 37.83
CA ASP A 525 31.93 -31.75 39.03
C ASP A 525 31.88 -32.81 40.17
N LEU A 526 31.37 -34.01 39.92
CA LEU A 526 31.25 -35.09 40.93
C LEU A 526 31.88 -36.41 40.47
N ASP A 527 33.16 -36.39 40.10
CA ASP A 527 33.99 -37.59 40.05
C ASP A 527 34.64 -37.85 41.43
N LEU A 528 33.93 -38.59 42.28
CA LEU A 528 34.41 -39.03 43.61
C LEU A 528 35.20 -40.36 43.56
N THR A 529 35.83 -40.71 42.43
CA THR A 529 36.55 -42.00 42.31
C THR A 529 38.06 -41.95 42.60
N GLN A 530 38.59 -40.87 43.18
CA GLN A 530 39.96 -40.85 43.74
C GLN A 530 39.97 -40.60 45.24
N ILE A 531 39.66 -41.65 46.00
CA ILE A 531 40.10 -41.79 47.40
C ILE A 531 40.87 -43.10 47.48
N ASP A 532 42.18 -43.02 47.29
CA ASP A 532 43.10 -44.09 47.70
C ASP A 532 43.19 -44.07 49.23
N TYR A 533 43.03 -45.25 49.84
CA TYR A 533 43.14 -45.51 51.28
C TYR A 533 44.56 -45.34 51.82
#